data_AF-A0A967I3M1-F1
#
_entry.id   AF-A0A967I3M1-F1
#
_cell.length_a   1.000
_cell.length_b   1.000
_cell.length_c   1.000
_cell.angle_alpha   90.00
_cell.angle_beta   90.00
_cell.angle_gamma   90.00
#
_symmetry.space_group_name_H-M   'P 1'
#
loop_
_entity.id
_entity.type
_entity.pdbx_description
1 polymer ?
#
loop_
_entity_poly.entity_id
_entity_poly.type
_entity_poly.pdbx_seq_one_letter_code
_entity_poly.pdbx_strand_id
1 'polypeptide(L)'
;MSQRTKELVERFTAFNNDFIAFVENCTDEDWQKVCEGEQWAVAVVAHHVAAGHFGAIDFVKMIVAGEAIPEITMEVIDQMNAQHAREHAHCTQEEVLTLLRENGSAFAGYLEGLSEADLDRTGYLAA
;
A
#
# COMPACT_ATOMS: atom_id res chain seq x y z
N MET A 1 -7.74 -13.82 17.94
CA MET A 1 -8.01 -13.33 16.57
C MET A 1 -9.36 -13.85 16.12
N SER A 2 -10.25 -12.96 15.69
CA SER A 2 -11.58 -13.30 15.21
C SER A 2 -11.55 -13.87 13.78
N GLN A 3 -12.69 -14.37 13.30
CA GLN A 3 -12.80 -14.87 11.92
C GLN A 3 -12.60 -13.75 10.89
N ARG A 4 -13.12 -12.54 11.17
CA ARG A 4 -13.00 -11.38 10.30
C ARG A 4 -11.55 -10.92 10.15
N THR A 5 -10.81 -10.87 11.26
CA THR A 5 -9.37 -10.54 11.22
C THR A 5 -8.59 -11.59 10.41
N LYS A 6 -8.86 -12.89 10.62
CA LYS A 6 -8.20 -13.97 9.87
C LYS A 6 -8.41 -13.82 8.36
N GLU A 7 -9.65 -13.67 7.92
CA GLU A 7 -9.98 -13.52 6.50
C GLU A 7 -9.34 -12.26 5.90
N LEU A 8 -9.25 -11.17 6.66
CA LEU A 8 -8.59 -9.95 6.22
C LEU A 8 -7.08 -10.14 6.04
N VAL A 9 -6.41 -10.76 7.02
CA VAL A 9 -4.97 -11.06 6.98
C VAL A 9 -4.66 -12.03 5.84
N GLU A 10 -5.48 -13.07 5.64
CA GLU A 10 -5.33 -14.04 4.55
C GLU A 10 -5.45 -13.37 3.19
N ARG A 11 -6.47 -12.53 2.98
CA ARG A 11 -6.66 -11.80 1.73
C ARG A 11 -5.52 -10.82 1.45
N PHE A 12 -5.10 -10.08 2.47
CA PHE A 12 -4.00 -9.13 2.35
C PHE A 12 -2.68 -9.84 2.02
N THR A 13 -2.35 -10.91 2.75
CA THR A 13 -1.13 -11.69 2.54
C THR A 13 -1.13 -12.35 1.17
N ALA A 14 -2.26 -12.90 0.71
CA ALA A 14 -2.39 -13.46 -0.63
C ALA A 14 -2.11 -12.40 -1.71
N PHE A 15 -2.73 -11.22 -1.59
CA PHE A 15 -2.48 -10.10 -2.52
C PHE A 15 -0.99 -9.69 -2.53
N ASN A 16 -0.37 -9.50 -1.35
CA ASN A 16 1.04 -9.09 -1.29
C ASN A 16 1.97 -10.15 -1.91
N ASN A 17 1.68 -11.44 -1.69
CA ASN A 17 2.46 -12.53 -2.28
C ASN A 17 2.27 -12.60 -3.80
N ASP A 18 1.05 -12.44 -4.30
CA ASP A 18 0.77 -12.39 -5.74
C ASP A 18 1.47 -11.19 -6.39
N PHE A 19 1.52 -10.06 -5.69
CA PHE A 19 2.20 -8.86 -6.18
C PHE A 19 3.73 -9.00 -6.14
N ILE A 20 4.30 -9.62 -5.11
CA ILE A 20 5.72 -10.00 -5.08
C ILE A 20 6.04 -10.91 -6.27
N ALA A 21 5.24 -11.94 -6.52
CA ALA A 21 5.43 -12.84 -7.64
C ALA A 21 5.33 -12.13 -8.99
N PHE A 22 4.39 -11.19 -9.14
CA PHE A 22 4.31 -10.33 -10.33
C PHE A 22 5.60 -9.53 -10.52
N VAL A 23 6.07 -8.85 -9.48
CA VAL A 23 7.30 -8.04 -9.54
C VAL A 23 8.48 -8.93 -9.89
N GLU A 24 8.68 -10.08 -9.23
CA GLU A 24 9.78 -11.04 -9.49
C GLU A 24 9.84 -11.54 -10.94
N ASN A 25 8.68 -11.70 -11.58
CA ASN A 25 8.58 -12.20 -12.96
C ASN A 25 8.48 -11.09 -14.02
N CYS A 26 8.50 -9.82 -13.61
CA CYS A 26 8.45 -8.70 -14.55
C CYS A 26 9.78 -8.58 -15.30
N THR A 27 9.73 -8.48 -16.62
CA THR A 27 10.93 -8.28 -17.45
C THR A 27 11.40 -6.84 -17.39
N ASP A 28 12.68 -6.58 -17.67
CA ASP A 28 13.21 -5.20 -17.76
C ASP A 28 12.44 -4.34 -18.77
N GLU A 29 11.97 -4.94 -19.88
CA GLU A 29 11.16 -4.25 -20.89
C GLU A 29 9.78 -3.88 -20.32
N ASP A 30 9.09 -4.83 -19.68
CA ASP A 30 7.77 -4.59 -19.10
C ASP A 30 7.83 -3.61 -17.91
N TRP A 31 8.92 -3.63 -17.14
CA TRP A 31 9.15 -2.73 -16.01
C TRP A 31 9.10 -1.26 -16.40
N GLN A 32 9.50 -0.94 -17.64
CA GLN A 32 9.51 0.41 -18.20
C GLN A 32 8.23 0.78 -18.97
N LYS A 33 7.28 -0.15 -19.15
CA LYS A 33 6.03 0.13 -19.88
C LYS A 33 5.14 1.06 -19.06
N VAL A 34 4.44 1.95 -19.76
CA VAL A 34 3.50 2.88 -19.15
C VAL A 34 2.13 2.21 -18.99
N CYS A 35 1.60 2.25 -17.77
CA CYS A 35 0.25 1.81 -17.43
C CYS A 35 -0.79 2.82 -17.94
N GLU A 36 -1.86 2.34 -18.58
CA GLU A 36 -2.92 3.22 -19.10
C GLU A 36 -3.70 3.95 -17.99
N GLY A 37 -3.80 3.36 -16.79
CA GLY A 37 -4.52 3.96 -15.67
C GLY A 37 -3.81 5.21 -15.14
N GLU A 38 -2.64 5.02 -14.55
CA GLU A 38 -1.89 6.05 -13.82
C GLU A 38 -1.01 6.91 -14.74
N GLN A 39 -0.82 6.49 -16.00
CA GLN A 39 0.14 7.10 -16.93
C GLN A 39 1.59 7.08 -16.38
N TRP A 40 1.89 6.09 -15.53
CA TRP A 40 3.21 5.86 -14.94
C TRP A 40 3.82 4.58 -15.46
N ALA A 41 5.15 4.47 -15.40
CA ALA A 41 5.82 3.20 -15.66
C ALA A 41 5.38 2.14 -14.63
N VAL A 42 5.35 0.86 -15.03
CA VAL A 42 5.07 -0.28 -14.14
C VAL A 42 5.94 -0.21 -12.89
N ALA A 43 7.22 0.14 -13.03
CA ALA A 43 8.14 0.35 -11.93
C ALA A 43 7.59 1.31 -10.85
N VAL A 44 7.11 2.47 -11.28
CA VAL A 44 6.59 3.52 -10.40
C VAL A 44 5.30 3.07 -9.73
N VAL A 45 4.40 2.41 -10.47
CA VAL A 45 3.16 1.86 -9.90
C VAL A 45 3.48 0.81 -8.84
N ALA A 46 4.42 -0.10 -9.12
CA ALA A 46 4.83 -1.15 -8.20
C ALA A 46 5.48 -0.59 -6.93
N HIS A 47 6.34 0.42 -7.08
CA HIS A 47 6.89 1.15 -5.94
C HIS A 47 5.81 1.89 -5.15
N HIS A 48 4.85 2.51 -5.83
CA HIS A 48 3.76 3.22 -5.17
C HIS A 48 2.89 2.26 -4.34
N VAL A 49 2.57 1.07 -4.86
CA VAL A 49 1.91 0.02 -4.10
C VAL A 49 2.78 -0.39 -2.91
N ALA A 50 4.05 -0.73 -3.12
CA ALA A 50 4.95 -1.20 -2.06
C ALA A 50 5.11 -0.19 -0.90
N ALA A 51 5.28 1.09 -1.22
CA ALA A 51 5.36 2.18 -0.24
C ALA A 51 3.99 2.53 0.37
N GLY A 52 2.93 2.49 -0.45
CA GLY A 52 1.57 2.87 -0.07
C GLY A 52 0.97 2.03 1.05
N HIS A 53 1.46 0.79 1.24
CA HIS A 53 1.16 -0.02 2.43
C HIS A 53 1.44 0.75 3.75
N PHE A 54 2.50 1.56 3.82
CA PHE A 54 2.80 2.38 5.00
C PHE A 54 1.88 3.60 5.13
N GLY A 55 1.47 4.22 4.02
CA GLY A 55 0.49 5.31 4.10
C GLY A 55 -0.86 4.83 4.64
N ALA A 56 -1.34 3.69 4.14
CA ALA A 56 -2.60 3.11 4.57
C ALA A 56 -2.58 2.65 6.03
N ILE A 57 -1.49 2.02 6.50
CA ILE A 57 -1.41 1.51 7.87
C ILE A 57 -1.48 2.64 8.91
N ASP A 58 -0.91 3.81 8.60
CA ASP A 58 -0.91 4.94 9.53
C ASP A 58 -2.32 5.53 9.69
N PHE A 59 -3.11 5.57 8.62
CA PHE A 59 -4.53 5.92 8.73
C PHE A 59 -5.31 4.89 9.55
N VAL A 60 -5.06 3.58 9.37
CA VAL A 60 -5.70 2.55 10.19
C VAL A 60 -5.34 2.75 11.67
N LYS A 61 -4.07 3.02 12.00
CA LYS A 61 -3.64 3.29 13.38
C LYS A 61 -4.37 4.49 13.98
N MET A 62 -4.51 5.58 13.23
CA MET A 62 -5.26 6.76 13.69
C MET A 62 -6.72 6.42 13.98
N ILE A 63 -7.38 5.69 13.08
CA ILE A 63 -8.79 5.25 13.27
C ILE A 63 -8.93 4.40 14.53
N VAL A 64 -8.03 3.42 14.72
CA VAL A 64 -7.99 2.54 15.89
C VAL A 64 -7.78 3.34 17.18
N ALA A 65 -6.87 4.31 17.16
CA ALA A 65 -6.60 5.21 18.28
C ALA A 65 -7.74 6.21 18.56
N GLY A 66 -8.70 6.36 17.63
CA GLY A 66 -9.74 7.40 17.71
C GLY A 66 -9.20 8.80 17.43
N GLU A 67 -8.08 8.89 16.73
CA GLU A 67 -7.47 10.14 16.30
C GLU A 67 -8.12 10.66 15.02
N ALA A 68 -8.11 11.98 14.85
CA ALA A 68 -8.57 12.60 13.62
C ALA A 68 -7.57 12.28 12.49
N ILE A 69 -8.08 11.79 11.37
CA ILE A 69 -7.29 11.68 10.15
C ILE A 69 -7.04 13.09 9.61
N PRO A 70 -5.83 13.41 9.12
CA PRO A 70 -5.55 14.71 8.52
C PRO A 70 -6.53 15.03 7.39
N GLU A 71 -6.93 16.30 7.29
CA GLU A 71 -7.64 16.79 6.11
C GLU A 71 -6.68 16.76 4.91
N ILE A 72 -6.87 15.76 4.05
CA ILE A 72 -6.12 15.58 2.81
C ILE A 72 -7.11 15.73 1.66
N THR A 73 -6.95 16.80 0.89
CA THR A 73 -7.76 17.02 -0.31
C THR A 73 -7.26 16.13 -1.45
N MET A 74 -8.12 15.87 -2.43
CA MET A 74 -7.71 15.17 -3.66
C MET A 74 -6.54 15.85 -4.37
N GLU A 75 -6.48 17.19 -4.36
CA GLU A 75 -5.37 17.93 -4.95
C GLU A 75 -4.04 17.65 -4.25
N VAL A 76 -4.04 17.51 -2.91
CA VAL A 76 -2.84 17.14 -2.15
C VAL A 76 -2.42 15.71 -2.50
N ILE A 77 -3.37 14.78 -2.62
CA ILE A 77 -3.08 13.40 -3.05
C ILE A 77 -2.44 13.39 -4.44
N ASP A 78 -3.00 14.13 -5.39
CA ASP A 78 -2.47 14.22 -6.76
C ASP A 78 -1.05 14.80 -6.77
N GLN A 79 -0.78 15.81 -5.95
CA GLN A 79 0.56 16.39 -5.79
C GLN A 79 1.55 15.39 -5.19
N MET A 80 1.16 14.65 -4.15
CA MET A 80 1.97 13.61 -3.53
C MET A 80 2.27 12.47 -4.51
N ASN A 81 1.26 12.03 -5.25
CA ASN A 81 1.35 11.01 -6.29
C ASN A 81 2.30 11.45 -7.41
N ALA A 82 2.15 12.68 -7.90
CA ALA A 82 3.04 13.23 -8.92
C ALA A 82 4.48 13.39 -8.42
N GLN A 83 4.67 13.73 -7.15
CA GLN A 83 6.00 13.80 -6.54
C GLN A 83 6.63 12.42 -6.42
N HIS A 84 5.89 11.44 -5.89
CA HIS A 84 6.31 10.04 -5.79
C HIS A 84 6.75 9.51 -7.15
N ALA A 85 5.95 9.75 -8.19
CA ALA A 85 6.27 9.29 -9.54
C ALA A 85 7.56 9.89 -10.10
N ARG A 86 7.87 11.15 -9.77
CA ARG A 86 9.13 11.79 -10.16
C ARG A 86 10.33 11.25 -9.37
N GLU A 87 10.19 11.10 -8.06
CA GLU A 87 11.26 10.65 -7.17
C GLU A 87 11.67 9.20 -7.45
N HIS A 88 10.70 8.35 -7.80
CA HIS A 88 10.90 6.92 -8.01
C HIS A 88 10.87 6.51 -9.48
N ALA A 89 11.05 7.45 -10.41
CA ALA A 89 11.07 7.18 -11.86
C ALA A 89 12.12 6.14 -12.30
N HIS A 90 13.13 5.89 -11.47
CA HIS A 90 14.21 4.94 -11.73
C HIS A 90 14.34 3.87 -10.62
N CYS A 91 13.27 3.61 -9.87
CA CYS A 91 13.29 2.59 -8.83
C CYS A 91 13.58 1.20 -9.41
N THR A 92 14.28 0.39 -8.62
CA THR A 92 14.67 -0.95 -9.06
C THR A 92 13.65 -2.00 -8.62
N GLN A 93 13.60 -3.12 -9.34
CA GLN A 93 12.81 -4.28 -8.93
C GLN A 93 13.21 -4.79 -7.53
N GLU A 94 14.52 -4.80 -7.22
CA GLU A 94 15.04 -5.21 -5.91
C GLU A 94 14.56 -4.30 -4.77
N GLU A 95 14.58 -2.98 -4.99
CA GLU A 95 14.04 -1.99 -4.06
C GLU A 95 12.55 -2.24 -3.78
N VAL A 96 11.75 -2.44 -4.83
CA VAL A 96 10.31 -2.72 -4.69
C VAL A 96 10.06 -4.03 -3.94
N LEU A 97 10.81 -5.09 -4.26
CA LEU A 97 10.68 -6.38 -3.57
C LEU A 97 11.05 -6.29 -2.08
N THR A 98 12.05 -5.48 -1.75
CA THR A 98 12.44 -5.22 -0.36
C THR A 98 11.29 -4.55 0.38
N LEU A 99 10.74 -3.48 -0.19
CA LEU A 99 9.60 -2.75 0.39
C LEU A 99 8.36 -3.66 0.54
N LEU A 100 8.00 -4.46 -0.45
CA LEU A 100 6.84 -5.37 -0.37
C LEU A 100 6.98 -6.41 0.75
N ARG A 101 8.19 -6.92 0.97
CA ARG A 101 8.45 -7.91 2.02
C ARG A 101 8.41 -7.27 3.41
N GLU A 102 9.07 -6.13 3.58
CA GLU A 102 9.14 -5.43 4.86
C GLU A 102 7.78 -4.83 5.23
N ASN A 103 7.20 -4.04 4.33
CA ASN A 103 5.95 -3.32 4.57
C ASN A 103 4.77 -4.27 4.60
N GLY A 104 4.74 -5.28 3.72
CA GLY A 104 3.71 -6.31 3.72
C GLY A 104 3.70 -7.11 5.02
N SER A 105 4.86 -7.55 5.51
CA SER A 105 4.96 -8.26 6.80
C SER A 105 4.49 -7.38 7.97
N ALA A 106 4.93 -6.12 8.01
CA ALA A 106 4.53 -5.18 9.06
C ALA A 106 3.01 -4.92 9.04
N PHE A 107 2.42 -4.77 7.85
CA PHE A 107 0.98 -4.56 7.69
C PHE A 107 0.18 -5.79 8.12
N ALA A 108 0.57 -6.99 7.65
CA ALA A 108 -0.08 -8.24 8.05
C ALA A 108 -0.02 -8.44 9.57
N GLY A 109 1.15 -8.23 10.19
CA GLY A 109 1.31 -8.35 11.64
C GLY A 109 0.47 -7.35 12.43
N TYR A 110 0.29 -6.12 11.91
CA TYR A 110 -0.61 -5.15 12.53
C TYR A 110 -2.08 -5.59 12.42
N LEU A 111 -2.50 -6.07 11.25
CA LEU A 111 -3.85 -6.59 11.03
C LEU A 111 -4.16 -7.76 11.99
N GLU A 112 -3.22 -8.69 12.18
CA GLU A 112 -3.37 -9.82 13.11
C GLU A 112 -3.66 -9.38 14.55
N GLY A 113 -3.15 -8.20 14.94
CA GLY A 113 -3.34 -7.61 16.26
C GLY A 113 -4.69 -6.92 16.48
N LEU A 114 -5.48 -6.68 15.42
CA LEU A 114 -6.74 -5.96 15.52
C LEU A 114 -7.84 -6.80 16.18
N SER A 115 -8.57 -6.19 17.12
CA SER A 115 -9.77 -6.75 17.73
C SER A 115 -11.02 -6.53 16.86
N GLU A 116 -12.11 -7.24 17.14
CA GLU A 116 -13.41 -6.97 16.49
C GLU A 116 -13.86 -5.51 16.69
N ALA A 117 -13.66 -4.97 17.90
CA ALA A 117 -14.01 -3.59 18.20
C ALA A 117 -13.17 -2.59 17.39
N ASP A 118 -11.89 -2.91 17.12
CA ASP A 118 -11.03 -2.07 16.28
C ASP A 118 -11.50 -2.11 14.82
N LEU A 119 -11.86 -3.29 14.32
CA LEU A 119 -12.38 -3.44 12.97
C LEU A 119 -13.74 -2.75 12.77
N ASP A 120 -14.51 -2.52 13.84
CA ASP A 120 -15.80 -1.81 13.82
C ASP A 120 -15.63 -0.27 13.88
N ARG A 121 -14.40 0.23 14.08
CA ARG A 121 -14.15 1.68 14.06
C ARG A 121 -14.19 2.22 12.65
N THR A 122 -14.62 3.46 12.54
CA THR A 122 -14.67 4.20 11.28
C THR A 122 -13.97 5.54 11.44
N GLY A 123 -13.28 5.96 10.39
CA GLY A 123 -12.72 7.30 10.25
C GLY A 123 -13.46 8.07 9.16
N TYR A 124 -13.32 9.38 9.18
CA TYR A 124 -13.80 10.25 8.11
C TYR A 124 -12.60 10.87 7.40
N LEU A 125 -12.52 10.66 6.09
CA LEU A 125 -11.66 11.42 5.20
C LEU A 125 -12.51 12.54 4.61
N ALA A 126 -12.12 13.79 4.85
CA ALA A 126 -12.73 14.93 4.18
C ALA A 126 -12.38 14.84 2.69
N ALA A 127 -13.37 14.57 1.84
CA ALA A 127 -13.23 14.51 0.39
C ALA A 127 -13.29 15.91 -0.23
#